data_AF-X1CAF7-F1
#
_entry.id   AF-X1CAF7-F1
#
_cell.length_a   1.000
_cell.length_b   1.000
_cell.length_c   1.000
_cell.angle_alpha   90.00
_cell.angle_beta   90.00
_cell.angle_gamma   90.00
#
_symmetry.space_group_name_H-M   'P 1'
#
loop_
_entity.id
_entity.type
_entity.pdbx_description
1 polymer ?
#
loop_
_entity_poly.entity_id
_entity_poly.type
_entity_poly.pdbx_seq_one_letter_code
_entity_poly.pdbx_strand_id
1 'polypeptide(L)'
;MSTRTSQGAIAWIVSLNAIPVAAVPAYWVFGRDKFRGYINLRQQMSLGFNDETEELRTKVAPYVQTFNDENGVYHAAASIAHFPYFNSNATELLINGEATFESLFAGIDQAEKYILVQFYIVRDDNLGRKLQEKLIAKAKAGVKVWLLYDEIGSGNIDSYVEKLQDGGVQVSAFHSTQGGGNRFQ
;
A
#
# COMPACT_ATOMS: atom_id res chain seq x y z
N MET A 1 10.12 -12.02 -9.38
CA MET A 1 10.35 -13.32 -8.69
C MET A 1 9.16 -14.22 -8.94
N SER A 2 9.40 -15.46 -9.37
CA SER A 2 8.36 -16.46 -9.61
C SER A 2 7.77 -16.90 -8.26
N THR A 3 6.52 -16.56 -7.97
CA THR A 3 5.81 -16.88 -6.72
C THR A 3 5.25 -18.29 -6.71
N ARG A 4 6.04 -19.27 -7.14
CA ARG A 4 5.72 -20.67 -6.85
C ARG A 4 6.65 -21.12 -5.75
N THR A 5 6.08 -21.51 -4.61
CA THR A 5 6.81 -22.34 -3.67
C THR A 5 7.30 -23.57 -4.44
N SER A 6 8.52 -24.02 -4.17
CA SER A 6 9.09 -25.18 -4.88
C SER A 6 8.15 -26.40 -4.78
N GLN A 7 7.42 -26.52 -3.67
CA GLN A 7 6.40 -27.53 -3.43
C GLN A 7 5.21 -27.43 -4.40
N GLY A 8 4.66 -26.23 -4.65
CA GLY A 8 3.55 -26.04 -5.59
C GLY A 8 3.95 -26.33 -7.03
N ALA A 9 5.19 -26.02 -7.43
CA ALA A 9 5.71 -26.36 -8.74
C ALA A 9 5.84 -27.89 -8.92
N ILE A 10 6.39 -28.59 -7.93
CA ILE A 10 6.52 -30.05 -7.96
C ILE A 10 5.14 -30.72 -8.02
N ALA A 11 4.16 -30.24 -7.24
CA ALA A 11 2.80 -30.79 -7.24
C ALA A 11 2.14 -30.71 -8.62
N TRP A 12 2.31 -29.60 -9.34
CA TRP A 12 1.80 -29.47 -10.71
C TRP A 12 2.55 -30.36 -11.70
N ILE A 13 3.87 -30.46 -11.58
CA ILE A 13 4.69 -31.34 -12.44
C ILE A 13 4.25 -32.80 -12.28
N VAL A 14 4.11 -33.29 -11.04
CA VAL A 14 3.68 -34.66 -10.76
C VAL A 14 2.26 -34.89 -11.28
N SER A 15 1.33 -33.96 -11.04
CA SER A 15 -0.07 -34.09 -11.48
C SER A 15 -0.21 -34.11 -13.00
N LEU A 16 0.57 -33.29 -13.72
CA LEU A 16 0.58 -33.26 -15.18
C LEU A 16 1.15 -34.55 -15.79
N ASN A 17 2.08 -35.22 -15.11
CA ASN A 17 2.60 -36.52 -15.55
C ASN A 17 1.66 -37.69 -15.21
N ALA A 18 1.05 -37.67 -14.02
CA ALA A 18 0.22 -38.78 -13.54
C ALA A 18 -1.19 -38.77 -14.14
N ILE A 19 -1.81 -37.59 -14.29
CA ILE A 19 -3.22 -37.44 -14.70
C ILE A 19 -3.39 -36.27 -15.68
N PRO A 20 -2.75 -36.30 -16.87
CA PRO A 20 -2.70 -35.16 -17.78
C PRO A 20 -4.07 -34.63 -18.19
N VAL A 21 -5.06 -35.52 -18.41
CA VAL A 21 -6.41 -35.15 -18.86
C VAL A 21 -7.15 -34.30 -17.83
N ALA A 22 -6.95 -34.54 -16.52
CA ALA A 22 -7.57 -33.76 -15.45
C ALA A 22 -6.68 -32.58 -15.01
N ALA A 23 -5.37 -32.78 -14.97
CA ALA A 23 -4.42 -31.80 -14.50
C ALA A 23 -4.31 -30.59 -15.45
N VAL A 24 -4.46 -30.77 -16.77
CA VAL A 24 -4.39 -29.65 -17.73
C VAL A 24 -5.54 -28.65 -17.55
N PRO A 25 -6.84 -29.06 -17.52
CA PRO A 25 -7.93 -28.16 -17.18
C PRO A 25 -7.77 -27.52 -15.79
N ALA A 26 -7.38 -28.30 -14.78
CA ALA A 26 -7.15 -27.79 -13.43
C ALA A 26 -6.03 -26.74 -13.39
N TYR A 27 -4.93 -26.96 -14.12
CA TYR A 27 -3.82 -26.01 -14.22
C TYR A 27 -4.24 -24.71 -14.91
N TRP A 28 -5.15 -24.78 -15.87
CA TRP A 28 -5.65 -23.57 -16.52
C TRP A 28 -6.47 -22.70 -15.56
N VAL A 29 -7.27 -23.32 -14.70
CA VAL A 29 -8.10 -22.62 -13.70
C VAL A 29 -7.25 -22.13 -12.51
N PHE A 30 -6.40 -23.00 -11.95
CA PHE A 30 -5.71 -22.78 -10.67
C PHE A 30 -4.20 -22.50 -10.79
N GLY A 31 -3.57 -22.88 -11.90
CA GLY A 31 -2.13 -22.74 -12.11
C GLY A 31 -1.69 -21.35 -12.58
N ARG A 32 -2.62 -20.41 -12.81
CA ARG A 32 -2.26 -19.04 -13.20
C ARG A 32 -1.72 -18.25 -12.00
N ASP A 33 -0.42 -17.98 -11.98
CA ASP A 33 0.19 -17.02 -11.05
C ASP A 33 -0.17 -15.59 -11.46
N LYS A 34 -1.14 -14.99 -10.77
CA LYS A 34 -1.65 -13.65 -11.07
C LYS A 34 -0.92 -12.51 -10.34
N PHE A 35 0.12 -12.78 -9.55
CA PHE A 35 0.86 -11.75 -8.80
C PHE A 35 1.93 -10.99 -9.62
N ARG A 36 1.80 -10.93 -10.95
CA ARG A 36 2.73 -10.20 -11.83
C ARG A 36 2.49 -8.68 -11.89
N GLY A 37 1.27 -8.21 -11.61
CA GLY A 37 0.92 -6.79 -11.69
C GLY A 37 1.66 -5.91 -10.68
N TYR A 38 1.79 -6.39 -9.43
CA TYR A 38 2.47 -5.65 -8.36
C TYR A 38 3.95 -5.38 -8.64
N ILE A 39 4.66 -6.34 -9.24
CA ILE A 39 6.08 -6.19 -9.55
C ILE A 39 6.30 -5.14 -10.65
N ASN A 40 5.48 -5.16 -11.71
CA ASN A 40 5.57 -4.16 -12.78
C ASN A 40 5.17 -2.77 -12.31
N LEU A 41 4.14 -2.64 -11.45
CA LEU A 41 3.76 -1.36 -10.84
C LEU A 41 4.85 -0.84 -9.89
N ARG A 42 5.48 -1.71 -9.10
CA ARG A 42 6.60 -1.33 -8.24
C ARG A 42 7.80 -0.90 -9.06
N GLN A 43 8.10 -1.58 -10.16
CA GLN A 43 9.19 -1.21 -11.07
C GLN A 43 8.92 0.11 -11.79
N GLN A 44 7.66 0.39 -12.17
CA GLN A 44 7.26 1.71 -12.69
C GLN A 44 7.31 2.82 -11.64
N MET A 45 6.95 2.54 -10.37
CA MET A 45 7.09 3.51 -9.27
C MET A 45 8.55 3.77 -8.89
N SER A 46 9.42 2.76 -8.94
CA SER A 46 10.87 2.91 -8.78
C SER A 46 11.51 3.69 -9.93
N LEU A 47 10.95 3.61 -11.14
CA LEU A 47 11.33 4.45 -12.28
C LEU A 47 10.79 5.88 -12.13
N GLY A 48 9.64 6.06 -11.47
CA GLY A 48 9.06 7.36 -11.16
C GLY A 48 9.97 8.26 -10.30
N PHE A 49 10.74 7.69 -9.36
CA PHE A 49 11.76 8.43 -8.61
C PHE A 49 12.94 8.93 -9.47
N ASN A 50 13.17 8.31 -10.63
CA ASN A 50 14.18 8.77 -11.58
C ASN A 50 13.65 9.85 -12.54
N ASP A 51 12.34 9.85 -12.82
CA ASP A 51 11.65 10.88 -13.62
C ASP A 51 11.06 12.03 -12.77
N GLU A 52 11.21 11.96 -11.44
CA GLU A 52 10.94 13.09 -10.56
C GLU A 52 11.86 14.24 -10.92
N THR A 53 11.25 15.39 -11.18
CA THR A 53 11.89 16.60 -11.73
C THR A 53 13.24 16.88 -11.05
N GLU A 54 14.23 17.29 -11.84
CA GLU A 54 15.54 17.78 -11.33
C GLU A 54 15.40 18.78 -10.17
N GLU A 55 14.28 19.48 -10.11
CA GLU A 55 13.88 20.34 -9.00
C GLU A 55 13.76 19.59 -7.65
N LEU A 56 13.08 18.44 -7.59
CA LEU A 56 12.96 17.65 -6.37
C LEU A 56 14.33 17.12 -5.93
N ARG A 57 15.09 16.56 -6.87
CA ARG A 57 16.46 16.10 -6.62
C ARG A 57 17.33 17.20 -6.03
N THR A 58 17.28 18.41 -6.60
CA THR A 58 18.03 19.57 -6.11
C THR A 58 17.58 19.98 -4.71
N LYS A 59 16.28 19.96 -4.42
CA LYS A 59 15.74 20.32 -3.10
C LYS A 59 16.10 19.31 -2.01
N VAL A 60 16.16 18.02 -2.33
CA VAL A 60 16.45 16.97 -1.34
C VAL A 60 17.93 16.65 -1.20
N ALA A 61 18.77 16.99 -2.20
CA ALA A 61 20.21 16.74 -2.19
C ALA A 61 20.95 17.18 -0.90
N PRO A 62 20.64 18.35 -0.28
CA PRO A 62 21.31 18.76 0.97
C PRO A 62 21.04 17.83 2.16
N TYR A 63 19.93 17.08 2.13
CA TYR A 63 19.53 16.17 3.19
C TYR A 63 20.00 14.74 2.96
N VAL A 64 20.53 14.43 1.77
CA VAL A 64 21.02 13.08 1.45
C VAL A 64 22.23 12.76 2.31
N GLN A 65 22.16 11.63 3.02
CA GLN A 65 23.22 11.16 3.91
C GLN A 65 23.96 9.99 3.28
N THR A 66 25.29 10.07 3.25
CA THR A 66 26.16 8.95 2.93
C THR A 66 26.73 8.35 4.21
N PHE A 67 26.80 7.03 4.26
CA PHE A 67 27.42 6.28 5.36
C PHE A 67 28.74 5.69 4.89
N ASN A 68 29.71 5.55 5.79
CA ASN A 68 30.86 4.69 5.52
C ASN A 68 30.37 3.24 5.47
N ASP A 69 30.47 2.61 4.30
CA ASP A 69 29.82 1.34 4.01
C ASP A 69 30.83 0.23 3.72
N GLU A 70 31.74 0.01 4.67
CA GLU A 70 32.81 -1.00 4.56
C GLU A 70 32.27 -2.41 4.27
N ASN A 71 31.07 -2.73 4.76
CA ASN A 71 30.43 -4.03 4.58
C ASN A 71 29.31 -4.04 3.51
N GLY A 72 29.06 -2.92 2.81
CA GLY A 72 28.04 -2.84 1.76
C GLY A 72 26.58 -2.87 2.23
N VAL A 73 26.31 -2.83 3.54
CA VAL A 73 24.97 -3.00 4.12
C VAL A 73 24.09 -1.79 3.86
N TYR A 74 24.64 -0.58 3.97
CA TYR A 74 23.88 0.65 3.73
C TYR A 74 23.54 0.78 2.24
N HIS A 75 24.49 0.48 1.36
CA HIS A 75 24.26 0.45 -0.07
C HIS A 75 23.20 -0.60 -0.43
N ALA A 76 23.29 -1.81 0.12
CA ALA A 76 22.31 -2.86 -0.15
C ALA A 76 20.89 -2.44 0.29
N ALA A 77 20.74 -1.90 1.50
CA ALA A 77 19.46 -1.44 2.01
C ALA A 77 18.88 -0.28 1.18
N ALA A 78 19.68 0.73 0.81
CA ALA A 78 19.24 1.81 -0.08
C ALA A 78 18.83 1.29 -1.47
N SER A 79 19.56 0.29 -2.00
CA SER A 79 19.28 -0.30 -3.31
C SER A 79 17.99 -1.11 -3.32
N ILE A 80 17.70 -1.85 -2.25
CA ILE A 80 16.46 -2.61 -2.07
C ILE A 80 15.27 -1.67 -1.84
N ALA A 81 15.49 -0.60 -1.07
CA ALA A 81 14.47 0.41 -0.82
C ALA A 81 14.18 1.25 -2.09
N HIS A 82 15.15 1.36 -2.99
CA HIS A 82 15.15 2.33 -4.10
C HIS A 82 15.05 3.79 -3.62
N PHE A 83 15.59 4.08 -2.44
CA PHE A 83 15.61 5.41 -1.83
C PHE A 83 16.96 5.68 -1.16
N PRO A 84 17.49 6.92 -1.25
CA PRO A 84 18.65 7.31 -0.48
C PRO A 84 18.29 7.48 1.00
N TYR A 85 19.31 7.53 1.84
CA TYR A 85 19.14 7.93 3.22
C TYR A 85 19.06 9.45 3.36
N PHE A 86 18.27 9.91 4.31
CA PHE A 86 18.15 11.32 4.65
C PHE A 86 18.56 11.58 6.10
N ASN A 87 19.16 12.75 6.34
CA ASN A 87 19.42 13.28 7.67
C ASN A 87 18.29 14.24 8.10
N SER A 88 18.46 14.85 9.29
CA SER A 88 17.52 15.86 9.82
C SER A 88 16.09 15.35 10.05
N ASN A 89 15.94 14.04 10.26
CA ASN A 89 14.67 13.42 10.64
C ASN A 89 14.48 13.48 12.16
N ALA A 90 13.27 13.80 12.59
CA ALA A 90 12.82 13.62 13.97
C ALA A 90 11.84 12.45 14.01
N THR A 91 12.06 11.50 14.91
CA THR A 91 11.25 10.29 15.01
C THR A 91 10.82 10.07 16.45
N GLU A 92 9.55 9.75 16.64
CA GLU A 92 8.97 9.39 17.93
C GLU A 92 8.44 7.95 17.86
N LEU A 93 8.73 7.16 18.90
CA LEU A 93 8.24 5.78 19.00
C LEU A 93 6.89 5.76 19.72
N LEU A 94 5.83 5.40 18.98
CA LEU A 94 4.49 5.20 19.52
C LEU A 94 4.31 3.73 19.90
N ILE A 95 4.21 3.44 21.19
CA ILE A 95 4.28 2.08 21.74
C ILE A 95 2.99 1.28 21.51
N ASN A 96 1.84 1.95 21.44
CA ASN A 96 0.53 1.29 21.40
C ASN A 96 -0.45 2.00 20.46
N GLY A 97 -1.63 1.40 20.30
CA GLY A 97 -2.69 1.93 19.45
C GLY A 97 -3.22 3.28 19.92
N GLU A 98 -3.37 3.49 21.23
CA GLU A 98 -3.85 4.75 21.79
C GLU A 98 -2.94 5.92 21.40
N ALA A 99 -1.64 5.82 21.69
CA ALA A 99 -0.65 6.82 21.29
C ALA A 99 -0.59 7.03 19.78
N THR A 100 -0.75 5.95 19.00
CA THR A 100 -0.77 6.02 17.53
C THR A 100 -1.96 6.82 17.01
N PHE A 101 -3.16 6.54 17.49
CA PHE A 101 -4.37 7.23 17.02
C PHE A 101 -4.46 8.64 17.57
N GLU A 102 -3.96 8.92 18.77
CA GLU A 102 -3.83 10.28 19.29
C GLU A 102 -2.93 11.14 18.40
N SER A 103 -1.73 10.65 18.08
CA SER A 103 -0.80 11.33 17.18
C SER A 103 -1.39 11.52 15.78
N LEU A 104 -2.03 10.48 15.23
CA LEU A 104 -2.69 10.53 13.92
C LEU A 104 -3.81 11.59 13.89
N PHE A 105 -4.67 11.63 14.91
CA PHE A 105 -5.73 12.62 14.97
C PHE A 105 -5.21 14.04 15.16
N ALA A 106 -4.14 14.23 15.95
CA ALA A 106 -3.48 15.52 16.08
C ALA A 106 -2.90 15.98 14.73
N GLY A 107 -2.28 15.09 13.96
CA GLY A 107 -1.78 15.38 12.61
C GLY A 107 -2.90 15.77 11.63
N ILE A 108 -4.03 15.05 11.66
CA ILE A 108 -5.22 15.41 10.87
C ILE A 108 -5.72 16.80 11.26
N ASP A 109 -5.83 17.09 12.55
CA ASP A 109 -6.33 18.37 13.08
C ASP A 109 -5.41 19.55 12.72
N GLN A 110 -4.11 19.32 12.52
CA GLN A 110 -3.14 20.35 12.13
C GLN A 110 -2.96 20.50 10.61
N ALA A 111 -3.44 19.54 9.80
CA ALA A 111 -3.24 19.59 8.35
C ALA A 111 -3.94 20.81 7.70
N GLU A 112 -3.22 21.48 6.80
CA GLU A 112 -3.67 22.72 6.12
C GLU A 112 -3.89 22.55 4.62
N LYS A 113 -3.13 21.68 3.95
CA LYS A 113 -3.12 21.56 2.48
C LYS A 113 -3.76 20.27 1.99
N TYR A 114 -3.29 19.15 2.52
CA TYR A 114 -3.79 17.84 2.16
C TYR A 114 -3.61 16.80 3.26
N ILE A 115 -4.37 15.72 3.16
CA ILE A 115 -4.27 14.52 3.99
C ILE A 115 -4.36 13.31 3.06
N LEU A 116 -3.39 12.40 3.17
CA LEU A 116 -3.40 11.09 2.53
C LEU A 116 -3.49 10.03 3.61
N VAL A 117 -4.56 9.24 3.60
CA VAL A 117 -4.77 8.16 4.56
C VAL A 117 -4.77 6.83 3.83
N GLN A 118 -4.00 5.88 4.34
CA GLN A 118 -4.00 4.50 3.87
C GLN A 118 -4.10 3.54 5.05
N PHE A 119 -5.11 2.67 5.03
CA PHE A 119 -5.26 1.61 6.03
C PHE A 119 -5.60 0.27 5.38
N TYR A 120 -5.05 -0.81 5.92
CA TYR A 120 -5.41 -2.16 5.48
C TYR A 120 -6.83 -2.55 5.94
N ILE A 121 -7.21 -2.22 7.18
CA ILE A 121 -8.55 -2.50 7.69
C ILE A 121 -9.20 -1.20 8.15
N VAL A 122 -10.35 -0.90 7.57
CA VAL A 122 -11.28 0.14 8.03
C VAL A 122 -12.55 -0.55 8.52
N ARG A 123 -13.07 -0.09 9.66
CA ARG A 123 -14.31 -0.61 10.25
C ARG A 123 -15.21 0.55 10.64
N ASP A 124 -16.51 0.37 10.46
CA ASP A 124 -17.52 1.31 10.98
C ASP A 124 -17.76 1.07 12.48
N ASP A 125 -16.72 1.31 13.28
CA ASP A 125 -16.77 1.25 14.75
C ASP A 125 -16.53 2.63 15.36
N ASN A 126 -16.40 2.71 16.69
CA ASN A 126 -16.19 3.99 17.37
C ASN A 126 -14.92 4.73 16.89
N LEU A 127 -13.85 3.98 16.62
CA LEU A 127 -12.58 4.56 16.21
C LEU A 127 -12.62 4.96 14.74
N GLY A 128 -13.17 4.09 13.89
CA GLY A 128 -13.36 4.39 12.47
C GLY A 128 -14.28 5.60 12.25
N ARG A 129 -15.39 5.71 13.01
CA ARG A 129 -16.29 6.88 12.93
C ARG A 129 -15.61 8.16 13.37
N LYS A 130 -14.79 8.12 14.42
CA LYS A 130 -13.97 9.28 14.83
C LYS A 130 -13.00 9.71 13.72
N LEU A 131 -12.38 8.76 13.03
CA LEU A 131 -11.55 9.05 11.85
C LEU A 131 -12.39 9.69 10.73
N GLN A 132 -13.55 9.11 10.39
CA GLN A 132 -14.45 9.63 9.36
C GLN A 132 -14.86 11.07 9.63
N GLU A 133 -15.34 11.36 10.84
CA GLU A 133 -15.77 12.70 11.22
C GLU A 133 -14.66 13.74 11.05
N LYS A 134 -13.43 13.40 11.47
CA LYS A 134 -12.27 14.28 11.34
C LYS A 134 -11.87 14.53 9.89
N LEU A 135 -11.86 13.48 9.07
CA LEU A 135 -11.55 13.59 7.64
C LEU A 135 -12.60 14.45 6.91
N ILE A 136 -13.89 14.24 7.20
CA ILE A 136 -14.98 15.06 6.66
C ILE A 136 -14.85 16.51 7.10
N ALA A 137 -14.56 16.76 8.38
CA ALA A 137 -14.37 18.12 8.89
C ALA A 137 -13.25 18.86 8.16
N LYS A 138 -12.13 18.17 7.90
CA LYS A 138 -10.99 18.73 7.16
C LYS A 138 -11.30 18.96 5.68
N ALA A 139 -12.01 18.03 5.03
CA ALA A 139 -12.48 18.21 3.67
C ALA A 139 -13.39 19.45 3.54
N LYS A 140 -14.34 19.62 4.47
CA LYS A 140 -15.21 20.80 4.53
C LYS A 140 -14.46 22.11 4.81
N ALA A 141 -13.33 22.04 5.51
CA ALA A 141 -12.44 23.18 5.72
C ALA A 141 -11.55 23.51 4.49
N GLY A 142 -11.69 22.80 3.38
CA GLY A 142 -10.95 23.03 2.14
C GLY A 142 -9.62 22.28 2.02
N VAL A 143 -9.28 21.43 3.01
CA VAL A 143 -8.11 20.54 2.94
C VAL A 143 -8.42 19.40 1.98
N LYS A 144 -7.52 19.07 1.05
CA LYS A 144 -7.75 17.95 0.13
C LYS A 144 -7.52 16.62 0.84
N VAL A 145 -8.52 15.75 0.90
CA VAL A 145 -8.45 14.50 1.66
C VAL A 145 -8.63 13.30 0.74
N TRP A 146 -7.71 12.34 0.83
CA TRP A 146 -7.82 11.05 0.15
C TRP A 146 -7.73 9.89 1.14
N LEU A 147 -8.59 8.89 0.96
CA LEU A 147 -8.56 7.64 1.70
C LEU A 147 -8.41 6.47 0.73
N LEU A 148 -7.40 5.64 0.97
CA LEU A 148 -7.18 4.35 0.31
C LEU A 148 -7.33 3.22 1.33
N TYR A 149 -8.19 2.24 1.06
CA TYR A 149 -8.39 1.09 1.95
C TYR A 149 -8.43 -0.24 1.19
N ASP A 150 -8.19 -1.37 1.86
CA ASP A 150 -8.34 -2.70 1.24
C ASP A 150 -9.81 -3.17 1.28
N GLU A 151 -10.35 -3.53 0.12
CA GLU A 151 -11.74 -3.96 -0.07
C GLU A 151 -12.05 -5.26 0.67
N ILE A 152 -11.13 -6.23 0.60
CA ILE A 152 -11.34 -7.55 1.22
C ILE A 152 -11.21 -7.46 2.74
N GLY A 153 -10.22 -6.70 3.23
CA GLY A 153 -9.99 -6.49 4.66
C GLY A 153 -11.06 -5.65 5.36
N SER A 154 -11.80 -4.81 4.63
CA SER A 154 -12.72 -3.81 5.19
C SER A 154 -14.19 -4.09 4.83
N GLY A 155 -14.72 -5.22 5.30
CA GLY A 155 -16.11 -5.61 5.00
C GLY A 155 -17.18 -4.73 5.67
N ASN A 156 -18.34 -4.62 5.02
CA ASN A 156 -19.54 -3.92 5.51
C ASN A 156 -19.35 -2.42 5.84
N ILE A 157 -18.62 -1.68 4.99
CA ILE A 157 -18.35 -0.24 5.20
C ILE A 157 -18.97 0.67 4.13
N ASP A 158 -19.92 0.20 3.33
CA ASP A 158 -20.47 0.98 2.21
C ASP A 158 -21.06 2.32 2.68
N SER A 159 -21.85 2.30 3.75
CA SER A 159 -22.43 3.52 4.35
C SER A 159 -21.37 4.44 4.96
N TYR A 160 -20.25 3.87 5.41
CA TYR A 160 -19.11 4.62 5.92
C TYR A 160 -18.37 5.33 4.78
N VAL A 161 -18.18 4.66 3.65
CA VAL A 161 -17.56 5.23 2.46
C VAL A 161 -18.45 6.30 1.84
N GLU A 162 -19.75 6.07 1.73
CA GLU A 162 -20.73 7.03 1.20
C GLU A 162 -20.69 8.35 1.99
N LYS A 163 -20.73 8.28 3.32
CA LYS A 163 -20.62 9.47 4.19
C LYS A 163 -19.32 10.24 3.99
N LEU A 164 -18.20 9.55 3.77
CA LEU A 164 -16.91 10.19 3.48
C LEU A 164 -16.96 10.94 2.15
N GLN A 165 -17.48 10.28 1.10
CA GLN A 165 -17.61 10.86 -0.23
C GLN A 165 -18.53 12.07 -0.24
N ASP A 166 -19.71 11.96 0.40
CA ASP A 166 -20.64 13.07 0.61
C ASP A 166 -20.02 14.23 1.39
N GLY A 167 -19.09 13.91 2.30
CA GLY A 167 -18.30 14.87 3.06
C GLY A 167 -17.17 15.55 2.27
N GLY A 168 -16.97 15.20 1.00
CA GLY A 168 -15.92 15.75 0.13
C GLY A 168 -14.58 15.01 0.18
N VAL A 169 -14.53 13.83 0.80
CA VAL A 169 -13.32 12.98 0.84
C VAL A 169 -13.23 12.12 -0.41
N GLN A 170 -12.06 12.08 -1.02
CA GLN A 170 -11.79 11.23 -2.19
C GLN A 170 -11.44 9.82 -1.70
N VAL A 171 -12.39 8.89 -1.82
CA VAL A 171 -12.21 7.52 -1.33
C VAL A 171 -11.99 6.56 -2.50
N SER A 172 -11.00 5.67 -2.37
CA SER A 172 -10.76 4.59 -3.31
C SER A 172 -10.49 3.28 -2.57
N ALA A 173 -11.08 2.20 -3.07
CA ALA A 173 -10.74 0.85 -2.64
C ALA A 173 -9.55 0.33 -3.45
N PHE A 174 -8.57 -0.24 -2.76
CA PHE A 174 -7.54 -1.04 -3.40
C PHE A 174 -8.15 -2.39 -3.79
N HIS A 175 -8.48 -2.50 -5.08
CA HIS A 175 -9.06 -3.71 -5.65
C HIS A 175 -7.96 -4.78 -5.75
N SER A 176 -7.88 -5.64 -4.74
CA SER A 176 -6.98 -6.81 -4.75
C SER A 176 -7.42 -7.85 -5.80
N THR A 177 -8.65 -7.78 -6.30
CA THR A 177 -9.21 -8.63 -7.36
C THR A 177 -9.47 -7.85 -8.65
N GLN A 178 -8.43 -7.58 -9.44
CA GLN A 178 -8.65 -7.08 -10.81
C GLN A 178 -9.11 -8.23 -11.74
N GLY A 179 -10.41 -8.22 -12.10
CA GLY A 179 -10.96 -8.90 -13.28
C GLY A 179 -12.14 -9.85 -13.00
N GLY A 180 -13.10 -9.89 -13.94
CA GLY A 180 -14.37 -10.63 -13.85
C GLY A 180 -14.29 -12.17 -13.75
N GLY A 181 -13.10 -12.74 -13.56
CA GLY A 181 -12.87 -14.17 -13.39
C GLY A 181 -12.59 -14.61 -11.95
N ASN A 182 -12.54 -13.69 -10.98
CA ASN A 182 -12.15 -13.99 -9.60
C ASN A 182 -13.33 -13.80 -8.62
N ARG A 183 -14.37 -14.64 -8.71
CA ARG A 183 -15.48 -14.66 -7.73
C ARG A 183 -15.16 -15.45 -6.45
N PHE A 184 -13.97 -16.06 -6.37
CA PHE A 184 -13.55 -16.93 -5.26
C PHE A 184 -12.14 -16.59 -4.74
N GLN A 185 -11.71 -15.34 -4.88
CA GLN A 185 -10.64 -14.76 -4.07
C GLN A 185 -11.25 -13.85 -3.03
#